data_AF-R7V0L1-F1
#
_entry.id   AF-R7V0L1-F1
#
_cell.length_a   1.000
_cell.length_b   1.000
_cell.length_c   1.000
_cell.angle_alpha   90.00
_cell.angle_beta   90.00
_cell.angle_gamma   90.00
#
_symmetry.space_group_name_H-M   'P 1'
#
loop_
_entity.id
_entity.type
_entity.pdbx_description
1 polymer ?
#
loop_
_entity_poly.entity_id
_entity_poly.type
_entity_poly.pdbx_seq_one_letter_code
_entity_poly.pdbx_strand_id
1 'polypeptide(L)'
;MDPDGLLWYEPLDQFFMAYLGHAQWGLPLHLTMLPSGQRRTIPAEEHSLLRKYLKNMLTCNYDHLPTEALSSRDFIGQSSALRFVKNVCLRRFSILDCTDHITDHCGTRGLHGRDPQESWRNRCPYVIQKVRGLSTRDSPVIHRLTPEFNNSMLNDFIKHGICVNAAKRELKKCLSPAKTVCRRKRIQAVEVLRSNMDALDDVIQEIPDLFVVYLVRDPRAIVRSTMAKSLNASRGTLADEAKILCAKMRLDYEDFRRLNRKYPGLFLMVKYEDLVLRSTVFGNAVYRHIGRDACSVQWQRFIKYATRANKSSGDFGIFRSNGAESVHSWRLMPSKDIADINKYCVGVVRQLGYSV
;
A
#
# COMPACT_ATOMS: atom_id res chain seq x y z
N MET A 1 -12.39 9.93 -11.89
CA MET A 1 -12.66 8.83 -10.94
C MET A 1 -14.09 8.37 -11.17
N ASP A 2 -14.34 7.09 -10.96
CA ASP A 2 -15.68 6.53 -11.09
C ASP A 2 -16.60 7.06 -9.98
N PRO A 3 -17.79 7.60 -10.31
CA PRO A 3 -18.70 8.13 -9.31
C PRO A 3 -19.24 7.08 -8.32
N ASP A 4 -19.27 5.80 -8.71
CA ASP A 4 -19.76 4.70 -7.88
C ASP A 4 -18.66 4.09 -6.99
N GLY A 5 -17.41 4.51 -7.18
CA GLY A 5 -16.24 3.99 -6.46
C GLY A 5 -15.82 4.78 -5.22
N LEU A 6 -15.37 4.05 -4.20
CA LEU A 6 -14.48 4.53 -3.13
C LEU A 6 -13.14 3.81 -3.28
N LEU A 7 -12.06 4.56 -3.48
CA LEU A 7 -10.70 4.02 -3.51
C LEU A 7 -9.95 4.38 -2.23
N TRP A 8 -9.34 3.38 -1.60
CA TRP A 8 -8.25 3.55 -0.65
C TRP A 8 -6.93 3.38 -1.40
N TYR A 9 -6.17 4.46 -1.52
CA TYR A 9 -4.86 4.44 -2.16
C TYR A 9 -3.80 4.04 -1.14
N GLU A 10 -3.13 2.90 -1.37
CA GLU A 10 -2.00 2.42 -0.56
C GLU A 10 -2.21 2.42 0.97
N PRO A 11 -3.36 1.96 1.51
CA PRO A 11 -3.64 2.07 2.94
C PRO A 11 -2.70 1.25 3.82
N LEU A 12 -1.93 0.33 3.24
CA LEU A 12 -0.97 -0.46 4.01
C LEU A 12 0.17 0.39 4.55
N ASP A 13 0.45 1.57 3.99
CA ASP A 13 1.41 2.47 4.60
C ASP A 13 0.96 2.91 6.00
N GLN A 14 -0.33 3.24 6.15
CA GLN A 14 -0.97 3.56 7.42
C GLN A 14 -1.12 2.33 8.32
N PHE A 15 -1.28 1.14 7.75
CA PHE A 15 -1.21 -0.10 8.52
C PHE A 15 0.15 -0.24 9.25
N PHE A 16 1.24 -0.11 8.50
CA PHE A 16 2.59 -0.22 9.06
C PHE A 16 2.91 0.90 10.06
N MET A 17 2.39 2.11 9.85
CA MET A 17 2.44 3.20 10.81
C MET A 17 1.68 2.85 12.10
N ALA A 18 0.43 2.41 11.97
CA ALA A 18 -0.47 2.15 13.09
C ALA A 18 -0.07 0.99 13.98
N TYR A 19 0.57 -0.03 13.40
CA TYR A 19 0.82 -1.30 14.09
C TYR A 19 2.29 -1.61 14.27
N LEU A 20 3.17 -1.14 13.38
CA LEU A 20 4.60 -1.40 13.47
C LEU A 20 5.43 -0.15 13.77
N GLY A 21 4.81 1.04 13.90
CA GLY A 21 5.50 2.28 14.27
C GLY A 21 6.37 2.88 13.17
N HIS A 22 6.18 2.47 11.91
CA HIS A 22 6.97 3.00 10.80
C HIS A 22 6.44 4.35 10.29
N ALA A 23 7.34 5.31 10.05
CA ALA A 23 7.01 6.56 9.36
C ALA A 23 6.61 6.32 7.90
N GLN A 24 5.95 7.30 7.25
CA GLN A 24 5.35 7.19 5.91
C GLN A 24 6.38 6.98 4.76
N TRP A 25 5.91 6.53 3.58
CA TRP A 25 6.67 6.47 2.32
C TRP A 25 7.84 5.46 2.25
N GLY A 26 7.76 4.36 2.99
CA GLY A 26 8.70 3.25 2.87
C GLY A 26 8.51 2.45 1.59
N LEU A 27 9.60 1.85 1.10
CA LEU A 27 9.59 1.04 -0.11
C LEU A 27 8.76 -0.23 0.08
N PRO A 28 7.84 -0.56 -0.85
CA PRO A 28 6.98 -1.73 -0.69
C PRO A 28 7.74 -3.06 -0.55
N LEU A 29 8.90 -3.18 -1.22
CA LEU A 29 9.71 -4.40 -1.20
C LEU A 29 10.25 -4.70 0.20
N HIS A 30 10.67 -3.70 0.98
CA HIS A 30 11.24 -3.91 2.33
C HIS A 30 10.27 -4.53 3.34
N LEU A 31 8.97 -4.33 3.10
CA LEU A 31 7.94 -4.79 4.01
C LEU A 31 7.59 -6.26 3.80
N THR A 32 7.98 -6.82 2.66
CA THR A 32 7.54 -8.14 2.20
C THR A 32 8.68 -9.06 1.81
N MET A 33 9.86 -8.50 1.51
CA MET A 33 11.04 -9.20 1.01
C MET A 33 12.28 -8.85 1.85
N LEU A 34 13.14 -9.85 2.03
CA LEU A 34 14.49 -9.69 2.54
C LEU A 34 15.44 -9.21 1.43
N PRO A 35 16.56 -8.54 1.77
CA PRO A 35 17.61 -8.21 0.80
C PRO A 35 18.17 -9.42 0.04
N SER A 36 18.06 -10.62 0.63
CA SER A 36 18.43 -11.88 -0.03
C SER A 36 17.54 -12.25 -1.22
N GLY A 37 16.36 -11.63 -1.36
CA GLY A 37 15.32 -11.99 -2.33
C GLY A 37 14.34 -13.05 -1.81
N GLN A 38 14.46 -13.47 -0.55
CA GLN A 38 13.50 -14.35 0.12
C GLN A 38 12.32 -13.53 0.69
N ARG A 39 11.16 -14.18 0.88
CA ARG A 39 10.05 -13.53 1.60
C ARG A 39 10.43 -13.28 3.04
N ARG A 40 9.97 -12.16 3.57
CA ARG A 40 9.92 -11.98 5.02
C ARG A 40 8.87 -12.93 5.59
N THR A 41 9.22 -13.62 6.66
CA THR A 41 8.24 -14.33 7.49
C THR A 41 7.34 -13.31 8.19
N ILE A 42 6.06 -13.30 7.84
CA ILE A 42 5.06 -12.41 8.45
C ILE A 42 4.52 -13.09 9.72
N PRO A 43 4.63 -12.46 10.91
CA PRO A 43 4.06 -13.04 12.13
C PRO A 43 2.54 -13.21 12.03
N ALA A 44 2.00 -14.26 12.67
CA ALA A 44 0.57 -14.54 12.66
C ALA A 44 -0.29 -13.38 13.19
N GLU A 45 0.23 -12.64 14.17
CA GLU A 45 -0.43 -11.42 14.68
C GLU A 45 -0.49 -10.33 13.61
N GLU A 46 0.61 -10.07 12.89
CA GLU A 46 0.63 -9.10 11.78
C GLU A 46 -0.38 -9.48 10.70
N HIS A 47 -0.42 -10.77 10.34
CA HIS A 47 -1.35 -11.30 9.35
C HIS A 47 -2.82 -11.10 9.78
N SER A 48 -3.13 -11.41 11.05
CA SER A 48 -4.45 -11.21 11.64
C SER A 48 -4.87 -9.73 11.65
N LEU A 49 -3.94 -8.83 11.99
CA LEU A 49 -4.18 -7.39 11.95
C LEU A 49 -4.44 -6.91 10.52
N LEU A 50 -3.63 -7.35 9.54
CA LEU A 50 -3.79 -6.99 8.12
C LEU A 50 -5.16 -7.41 7.59
N ARG A 51 -5.57 -8.65 7.87
CA ARG A 51 -6.87 -9.18 7.49
C ARG A 51 -8.02 -8.34 8.03
N LYS A 52 -8.01 -8.06 9.34
CA LYS A 52 -9.04 -7.22 10.00
C LYS A 52 -9.04 -5.80 9.44
N TYR A 53 -7.86 -5.25 9.16
CA TYR A 53 -7.70 -3.90 8.62
C TYR A 53 -8.37 -3.76 7.25
N LEU A 54 -8.04 -4.67 6.31
CA LEU A 54 -8.64 -4.67 4.97
C LEU A 54 -10.15 -4.95 5.02
N LYS A 55 -10.58 -5.92 5.83
CA LYS A 55 -12.01 -6.20 6.05
C LYS A 55 -12.77 -4.96 6.50
N ASN A 56 -12.28 -4.27 7.53
CA ASN A 56 -12.95 -3.09 8.07
C ASN A 56 -12.98 -1.92 7.08
N MET A 57 -11.98 -1.78 6.22
CA MET A 57 -11.98 -0.79 5.13
C MET A 57 -13.03 -1.08 4.07
N LEU A 58 -13.05 -2.32 3.57
CA LEU A 58 -13.92 -2.73 2.47
C LEU A 58 -15.39 -2.84 2.92
N THR A 59 -15.64 -3.15 4.19
CA THR A 59 -17.00 -3.27 4.77
C THR A 59 -17.51 -2.00 5.46
N CYS A 60 -16.81 -0.87 5.29
CA CYS A 60 -17.18 0.42 5.88
C CYS A 60 -17.24 0.43 7.43
N ASN A 61 -16.52 -0.46 8.11
CA ASN A 61 -16.47 -0.58 9.56
C ASN A 61 -15.37 0.30 10.17
N TYR A 62 -15.47 1.61 9.95
CA TYR A 62 -14.38 2.55 10.24
C TYR A 62 -14.13 2.77 11.75
N ASP A 63 -15.07 2.41 12.62
CA ASP A 63 -14.88 2.50 14.08
C ASP A 63 -13.81 1.51 14.59
N HIS A 64 -13.57 0.44 13.84
CA HIS A 64 -12.59 -0.60 14.14
C HIS A 64 -11.27 -0.41 13.38
N LEU A 65 -11.12 0.69 12.64
CA LEU A 65 -9.86 1.06 12.01
C LEU A 65 -8.98 1.84 13.01
N PRO A 66 -7.66 1.69 12.92
CA PRO A 66 -6.74 2.57 13.63
C PRO A 66 -6.92 4.02 13.14
N THR A 67 -6.66 4.99 14.01
CA THR A 67 -6.81 6.42 13.73
C THR A 67 -6.04 6.84 12.47
N GLU A 68 -4.83 6.30 12.34
CA GLU A 68 -3.85 6.44 11.27
C GLU A 68 -4.46 6.19 9.88
N ALA A 69 -5.39 5.24 9.76
CA ALA A 69 -6.03 4.88 8.51
C ALA A 69 -6.71 6.08 7.85
N LEU A 70 -7.37 6.90 8.66
CA LEU A 70 -8.09 8.10 8.21
C LEU A 70 -7.31 9.38 8.43
N SER A 71 -6.25 9.38 9.25
CA SER A 71 -5.47 10.59 9.58
C SER A 71 -4.24 10.85 8.70
N SER A 72 -3.83 9.91 7.84
CA SER A 72 -2.75 10.18 6.87
C SER A 72 -3.22 11.10 5.74
N ARG A 73 -2.67 12.32 5.69
CA ARG A 73 -3.07 13.37 4.75
C ARG A 73 -2.72 13.04 3.29
N ASP A 74 -1.70 12.23 3.06
CA ASP A 74 -1.20 11.97 1.71
C ASP A 74 -2.01 10.90 1.01
N PHE A 75 -2.39 9.84 1.74
CA PHE A 75 -3.13 8.71 1.17
C PHE A 75 -4.64 8.96 1.17
N ILE A 76 -5.23 9.42 2.29
CA ILE A 76 -6.68 9.66 2.33
C ILE A 76 -7.10 10.77 1.36
N GLY A 77 -6.19 11.73 1.12
CA GLY A 77 -6.41 12.84 0.18
C GLY A 77 -6.54 12.39 -1.28
N GLN A 78 -5.98 11.22 -1.64
CA GLN A 78 -6.11 10.65 -2.98
C GLN A 78 -7.50 10.06 -3.21
N SER A 79 -8.19 9.65 -2.15
CA SER A 79 -9.59 9.27 -2.26
C SER A 79 -10.45 10.52 -2.45
N SER A 80 -10.94 10.76 -3.67
CA SER A 80 -11.84 11.90 -3.92
C SER A 80 -13.07 11.88 -3.01
N ALA A 81 -13.60 10.69 -2.72
CA ALA A 81 -14.75 10.48 -1.85
C ALA A 81 -14.47 10.83 -0.37
N LEU A 82 -13.24 10.65 0.11
CA LEU A 82 -12.84 10.91 1.49
C LEU A 82 -11.97 12.17 1.64
N ARG A 83 -11.77 12.95 0.58
CA ARG A 83 -10.94 14.16 0.60
C ARG A 83 -11.38 15.19 1.63
N PHE A 84 -12.67 15.24 1.96
CA PHE A 84 -13.19 16.11 3.01
C PHE A 84 -12.61 15.78 4.39
N VAL A 85 -12.25 14.52 4.66
CA VAL A 85 -11.63 14.11 5.93
C VAL A 85 -10.32 14.89 6.14
N LYS A 86 -9.49 14.95 5.10
CA LYS A 86 -8.26 15.76 5.07
C LYS A 86 -8.56 17.25 5.26
N ASN A 87 -9.49 17.79 4.47
CA ASN A 87 -9.69 19.23 4.37
C ASN A 87 -10.41 19.84 5.56
N VAL A 88 -11.31 19.07 6.21
CA VAL A 88 -12.16 19.54 7.31
C VAL A 88 -11.63 19.08 8.66
N CYS A 89 -11.28 17.80 8.80
CA CYS A 89 -10.95 17.22 10.10
C CYS A 89 -9.47 17.24 10.44
N LEU A 90 -8.60 17.17 9.44
CA LEU A 90 -7.15 17.07 9.63
C LEU A 90 -6.41 18.33 9.17
N ARG A 91 -7.11 19.47 9.08
CA ARG A 91 -6.55 20.71 8.53
C ARG A 91 -5.28 21.17 9.26
N ARG A 92 -5.24 20.97 10.58
CA ARG A 92 -4.16 21.40 11.49
C ARG A 92 -3.43 20.24 12.15
N PHE A 93 -3.65 19.02 11.67
CA PHE A 93 -3.14 17.83 12.32
C PHE A 93 -2.43 16.93 11.31
N SER A 94 -1.27 16.41 11.70
CA SER A 94 -0.48 15.45 10.94
C SER A 94 -0.19 14.25 11.84
N ILE A 95 -0.57 13.05 11.40
CA ILE A 95 -0.31 11.82 12.14
C ILE A 95 1.18 11.43 12.11
N LEU A 96 1.94 12.00 11.18
CA LEU A 96 3.38 11.78 11.06
C LEU A 96 4.10 12.29 12.30
N ASP A 97 3.71 13.48 12.78
CA ASP A 97 4.24 14.12 13.96
C ASP A 97 4.09 13.22 15.21
N CYS A 98 3.04 12.40 15.26
CA CYS A 98 2.89 11.41 16.34
C CYS A 98 3.82 10.20 16.19
N THR A 99 4.08 9.77 14.95
CA THR A 99 4.87 8.58 14.66
C THR A 99 6.37 8.87 14.83
N ASP A 100 6.81 10.10 14.58
CA ASP A 100 8.20 10.55 14.73
C ASP A 100 8.79 10.25 16.11
N HIS A 101 7.96 10.23 17.17
CA HIS A 101 8.40 9.83 18.51
C HIS A 101 8.92 8.39 18.59
N ILE A 102 8.37 7.47 17.80
CA ILE A 102 8.62 6.03 17.93
C ILE A 102 9.36 5.43 16.74
N THR A 103 9.53 6.18 15.66
CA THR A 103 10.17 5.76 14.41
C THR A 103 11.56 5.13 14.63
N ASP A 104 12.38 5.75 15.49
CA ASP A 104 13.74 5.29 15.81
C ASP A 104 13.75 4.01 16.66
N HIS A 105 12.70 3.77 17.44
CA HIS A 105 12.54 2.57 18.25
C HIS A 105 11.99 1.39 17.43
N CYS A 106 11.37 1.65 16.28
CA CYS A 106 10.63 0.67 15.50
C CYS A 106 11.23 0.42 14.11
N GLY A 107 12.55 0.26 14.03
CA GLY A 107 13.21 -0.32 12.86
C GLY A 107 13.14 0.52 11.58
N THR A 108 13.09 1.84 11.68
CA THR A 108 13.19 2.72 10.51
C THR A 108 14.65 2.95 10.16
N ARG A 109 15.04 2.68 8.91
CA ARG A 109 16.42 2.80 8.40
C ARG A 109 16.51 3.90 7.35
N GLY A 110 16.78 5.12 7.78
CA GLY A 110 16.84 6.29 6.89
C GLY A 110 15.49 6.61 6.24
N LEU A 111 15.49 7.40 5.15
CA LEU A 111 14.28 8.01 4.58
C LEU A 111 13.26 7.01 4.01
N HIS A 112 13.70 5.81 3.58
CA HIS A 112 12.85 4.85 2.86
C HIS A 112 13.01 3.39 3.32
N GLY A 113 13.94 3.12 4.24
CA GLY A 113 14.17 1.80 4.80
C GLY A 113 13.23 1.53 5.97
N ARG A 114 12.58 0.37 5.94
CA ARG A 114 11.76 -0.13 7.05
C ARG A 114 12.16 -1.56 7.34
N ASP A 115 12.25 -1.90 8.61
CA ASP A 115 12.49 -3.27 9.08
C ASP A 115 11.36 -3.70 10.02
N PRO A 116 10.28 -4.30 9.47
CA PRO A 116 9.22 -4.88 10.28
C PRO A 116 9.71 -5.90 11.31
N GLN A 117 10.78 -6.65 11.02
CA GLN A 117 11.30 -7.66 11.96
C GLN A 117 11.90 -7.00 13.19
N GLU A 118 12.56 -5.86 12.99
CA GLU A 118 13.09 -5.05 14.08
C GLU A 118 11.94 -4.47 14.94
N SER A 119 10.84 -3.99 14.34
CA SER A 119 9.65 -3.58 15.09
C SER A 119 9.09 -4.71 15.98
N TRP A 120 9.00 -5.94 15.45
CA TRP A 120 8.55 -7.10 16.23
C TRP A 120 9.54 -7.46 17.34
N ARG A 121 10.85 -7.46 17.05
CA ARG A 121 11.91 -7.72 18.03
C ARG A 121 11.88 -6.72 19.19
N ASN A 122 11.64 -5.45 18.88
CA ASN A 122 11.56 -4.37 19.85
C ASN A 122 10.17 -4.29 20.53
N ARG A 123 9.28 -5.25 20.26
CA ARG A 123 7.91 -5.31 20.80
C ARG A 123 7.08 -4.04 20.52
N CYS A 124 7.39 -3.30 19.45
CA CYS A 124 6.65 -2.10 19.06
C CYS A 124 5.14 -2.35 18.94
N PRO A 125 4.66 -3.40 18.25
CA PRO A 125 3.22 -3.64 18.11
C PRO A 125 2.50 -3.79 19.45
N TYR A 126 3.14 -4.47 20.42
CA TYR A 126 2.60 -4.63 21.77
C TYR A 126 2.47 -3.29 22.48
N VAL A 127 3.53 -2.48 22.51
CA VAL A 127 3.51 -1.20 23.23
C VAL A 127 2.54 -0.22 22.56
N ILE A 128 2.54 -0.11 21.23
CA ILE A 128 1.62 0.76 20.46
C ILE A 128 0.17 0.43 20.80
N GLN A 129 -0.20 -0.86 20.83
CA GLN A 129 -1.56 -1.27 21.19
C GLN A 129 -1.92 -0.91 22.64
N LYS A 130 -0.98 -1.04 23.59
CA LYS A 130 -1.23 -0.72 25.01
C LYS A 130 -1.38 0.78 25.25
N VAL A 131 -0.57 1.61 24.61
CA VAL A 131 -0.62 3.08 24.76
C VAL A 131 -1.74 3.74 23.93
N ARG A 132 -2.43 2.96 23.10
CA ARG A 132 -3.53 3.46 22.28
C ARG A 132 -4.69 3.94 23.15
N GLY A 133 -5.12 5.19 22.94
CA GLY A 133 -6.23 5.80 23.68
C GLY A 133 -5.82 6.49 24.99
N LEU A 134 -4.53 6.53 25.32
CA LEU A 134 -4.03 7.34 26.43
C LEU A 134 -4.40 8.82 26.25
N SER A 135 -4.83 9.46 27.33
CA SER A 135 -5.16 10.89 27.34
C SER A 135 -4.18 11.71 28.20
N THR A 136 -3.54 11.07 29.18
CA THR A 136 -2.61 11.68 30.13
C THR A 136 -1.44 10.72 30.40
N ARG A 137 -0.40 11.24 31.06
CA ARG A 137 0.74 10.44 31.53
C ARG A 137 0.44 9.65 32.81
N ASP A 138 -0.61 10.01 33.52
CA ASP A 138 -1.06 9.32 34.72
C ASP A 138 -2.15 8.31 34.36
N SER A 139 -1.72 7.13 33.92
CA SER A 139 -2.61 6.03 33.53
C SER A 139 -2.14 4.72 34.17
N PRO A 140 -3.06 3.87 34.69
CA PRO A 140 -2.72 2.55 35.21
C PRO A 140 -1.99 1.67 34.19
N VAL A 141 -2.18 1.92 32.89
CA VAL A 141 -1.47 1.23 31.81
C VAL A 141 0.03 1.51 31.86
N ILE A 142 0.42 2.75 32.16
CA ILE A 142 1.82 3.18 32.17
C ILE A 142 2.58 2.47 33.29
N HIS A 143 2.01 2.41 34.51
CA HIS A 143 2.61 1.68 35.63
C HIS A 143 2.87 0.19 35.33
N ARG A 144 2.01 -0.45 34.51
CA ARG A 144 2.20 -1.84 34.09
C ARG A 144 3.32 -2.00 33.05
N LEU A 145 3.55 -0.99 32.22
CA LEU A 145 4.58 -1.00 31.18
C LEU A 145 5.97 -0.58 31.70
N THR A 146 6.03 0.25 32.74
CA THR A 146 7.29 0.72 33.34
C THR A 146 8.29 -0.40 33.67
N PRO A 147 7.92 -1.54 34.26
CA PRO A 147 8.87 -2.63 34.52
C PRO A 147 9.30 -3.39 33.26
N GLU A 148 8.57 -3.28 32.14
CA GLU A 148 8.82 -4.04 30.92
C GLU A 148 9.74 -3.31 29.92
N PHE A 149 9.90 -1.99 30.03
CA PHE A 149 10.55 -1.16 29.00
C PHE A 149 11.49 -0.10 29.57
N ASN A 150 12.49 0.28 28.78
CA ASN A 150 13.36 1.41 29.10
C ASN A 150 12.52 2.71 29.23
N ASN A 151 12.82 3.53 30.25
CA ASN A 151 12.09 4.76 30.53
C ASN A 151 12.05 5.75 29.36
N SER A 152 13.15 5.90 28.62
CA SER A 152 13.19 6.82 27.46
C SER A 152 12.27 6.33 26.34
N MET A 153 12.41 5.05 25.96
CA MET A 153 11.56 4.42 24.95
C MET A 153 10.08 4.52 25.33
N LEU A 154 9.73 4.11 26.57
CA LEU A 154 8.35 4.14 27.04
C LEU A 154 7.76 5.56 27.02
N ASN A 155 8.55 6.57 27.43
CA ASN A 155 8.12 7.97 27.36
C ASN A 155 7.76 8.41 25.95
N ASP A 156 8.50 7.96 24.94
CA ASP A 156 8.21 8.28 23.54
C ASP A 156 6.93 7.57 23.04
N PHE A 157 6.70 6.32 23.43
CA PHE A 157 5.43 5.63 23.15
C PHE A 157 4.24 6.29 23.86
N ILE A 158 4.42 6.83 25.08
CA ILE A 158 3.37 7.57 25.78
C ILE A 158 3.03 8.86 25.03
N LYS A 159 4.05 9.62 24.58
CA LYS A 159 3.84 10.82 23.74
C LYS A 159 3.09 10.45 22.47
N HIS A 160 3.50 9.39 21.78
CA HIS A 160 2.82 8.85 20.61
C HIS A 160 1.34 8.53 20.91
N GLY A 161 1.05 7.76 21.96
CA GLY A 161 -0.31 7.38 22.34
C GLY A 161 -1.23 8.57 22.63
N ILE A 162 -0.73 9.57 23.37
CA ILE A 162 -1.45 10.83 23.65
C ILE A 162 -1.71 11.60 22.35
N CYS A 163 -0.71 11.71 21.47
CA CYS A 163 -0.81 12.39 20.19
C CYS A 163 -1.85 11.72 19.26
N VAL A 164 -1.79 10.39 19.10
CA VAL A 164 -2.77 9.61 18.31
C VAL A 164 -4.18 9.73 18.88
N ASN A 165 -4.33 9.80 20.21
CA ASN A 165 -5.64 10.01 20.82
C ASN A 165 -6.18 11.43 20.59
N ALA A 166 -5.32 12.45 20.54
CA ALA A 166 -5.72 13.79 20.12
C ALA A 166 -6.23 13.80 18.67
N ALA A 167 -5.52 13.11 17.76
CA ALA A 167 -5.95 12.90 16.38
C ALA A 167 -7.34 12.24 16.28
N LYS A 168 -7.58 11.21 17.11
CA LYS A 168 -8.84 10.49 17.16
C LYS A 168 -10.01 11.41 17.55
N ARG A 169 -9.79 12.33 18.49
CA ARG A 169 -10.81 13.32 18.87
C ARG A 169 -11.16 14.25 17.70
N GLU A 170 -10.16 14.72 16.96
CA GLU A 170 -10.38 15.55 15.77
C GLU A 170 -11.10 14.81 14.64
N LEU A 171 -10.78 13.53 14.44
CA LEU A 171 -11.41 12.69 13.42
C LEU A 171 -12.85 12.30 13.75
N LYS A 172 -13.26 12.32 15.03
CA LYS A 172 -14.60 11.87 15.46
C LYS A 172 -15.73 12.52 14.67
N LYS A 173 -15.60 13.81 14.34
CA LYS A 173 -16.59 14.58 13.56
C LYS A 173 -16.70 14.16 12.09
N CYS A 174 -15.64 13.56 11.51
CA CYS A 174 -15.64 13.06 10.13
C CYS A 174 -16.02 11.58 10.02
N LEU A 175 -16.02 10.81 11.11
CA LEU A 175 -16.20 9.37 11.06
C LEU A 175 -17.59 8.98 10.54
N SER A 176 -18.64 9.62 11.03
CA SER A 176 -20.01 9.37 10.58
C SER A 176 -20.21 9.76 9.10
N PRO A 177 -19.86 10.98 8.64
CA PRO A 177 -19.88 11.31 7.22
C PRO A 177 -19.07 10.35 6.34
N ALA A 178 -17.89 9.91 6.77
CA ALA A 178 -17.04 9.00 6.02
C ALA A 178 -17.68 7.62 5.83
N LYS A 179 -18.30 7.08 6.89
CA LYS A 179 -19.08 5.83 6.82
C LYS A 179 -20.28 5.97 5.88
N THR A 180 -20.99 7.10 5.94
CA THR A 180 -22.12 7.39 5.03
C THR A 180 -21.67 7.42 3.58
N VAL A 181 -20.55 8.07 3.27
CA VAL A 181 -19.98 8.07 1.91
C VAL A 181 -19.60 6.66 1.48
N CYS A 182 -18.93 5.89 2.35
CA CYS A 182 -18.53 4.52 2.04
C CYS A 182 -19.71 3.61 1.68
N ARG A 183 -20.77 3.63 2.49
CA ARG A 183 -21.97 2.79 2.30
C ARG A 183 -22.80 3.18 1.08
N ARG A 184 -22.67 4.42 0.60
CA ARG A 184 -23.34 4.89 -0.63
C ARG A 184 -22.60 4.47 -1.90
N LYS A 185 -21.30 4.17 -1.82
CA LYS A 185 -20.54 3.68 -2.96
C LYS A 185 -20.88 2.22 -3.22
N ARG A 186 -20.88 1.86 -4.49
CA ARG A 186 -21.20 0.49 -4.93
C ARG A 186 -19.95 -0.33 -5.22
N ILE A 187 -18.78 0.32 -5.22
CA ILE A 187 -17.48 -0.32 -5.42
C ILE A 187 -16.57 0.20 -4.31
N GLN A 188 -16.11 -0.68 -3.45
CA GLN A 188 -15.06 -0.43 -2.46
C GLN A 188 -13.78 -1.05 -2.98
N ALA A 189 -12.79 -0.21 -3.28
CA ALA A 189 -11.52 -0.64 -3.83
C ALA A 189 -10.38 -0.26 -2.87
N VAL A 190 -9.42 -1.15 -2.74
CA VAL A 190 -8.16 -0.90 -2.05
C VAL A 190 -7.02 -1.25 -2.99
N GLU A 191 -6.11 -0.30 -3.21
CA GLU A 191 -4.86 -0.54 -3.94
C GLU A 191 -3.75 -0.87 -2.93
N VAL A 192 -3.09 -2.02 -3.11
CA VAL A 192 -1.98 -2.45 -2.23
C VAL A 192 -0.74 -2.83 -3.04
N LEU A 193 0.36 -2.12 -2.82
CA LEU A 193 1.70 -2.46 -3.31
C LEU A 193 2.53 -3.17 -2.23
N ARG A 194 2.19 -2.95 -0.95
CA ARG A 194 2.96 -3.39 0.24
C ARG A 194 2.47 -4.72 0.81
N SER A 195 1.97 -5.61 -0.05
CA SER A 195 1.51 -6.95 0.33
C SER A 195 2.03 -7.99 -0.65
N ASN A 196 2.05 -9.23 -0.21
CA ASN A 196 2.32 -10.39 -1.05
C ASN A 196 0.99 -11.03 -1.46
N MET A 197 0.98 -11.71 -2.61
CA MET A 197 -0.22 -12.38 -3.12
C MET A 197 -0.72 -13.48 -2.16
N ASP A 198 0.16 -14.15 -1.41
CA ASP A 198 -0.22 -15.17 -0.41
C ASP A 198 -1.11 -14.64 0.71
N ALA A 199 -0.89 -13.40 1.16
CA ALA A 199 -1.65 -12.77 2.23
C ALA A 199 -3.15 -12.60 1.89
N LEU A 200 -3.53 -12.70 0.61
CA LEU A 200 -4.92 -12.60 0.19
C LEU A 200 -5.75 -13.85 0.51
N ASP A 201 -5.14 -15.01 0.77
CA ASP A 201 -5.88 -16.26 1.03
C ASP A 201 -6.85 -16.11 2.22
N ASP A 202 -6.39 -15.48 3.31
CA ASP A 202 -7.22 -15.22 4.49
C ASP A 202 -8.18 -14.03 4.30
N VAL A 203 -7.80 -13.04 3.49
CA VAL A 203 -8.65 -11.86 3.21
C VAL A 203 -9.87 -12.28 2.39
N ILE A 204 -9.67 -13.15 1.40
CA ILE A 204 -10.73 -13.70 0.54
C ILE A 204 -11.78 -14.45 1.38
N GLN A 205 -11.36 -15.23 2.36
CA GLN A 205 -12.27 -16.01 3.21
C GLN A 205 -13.19 -15.15 4.09
N GLU A 206 -12.80 -13.89 4.35
CA GLU A 206 -13.55 -12.96 5.22
C GLU A 206 -14.46 -12.00 4.45
N ILE A 207 -14.27 -11.89 3.13
CA ILE A 207 -14.95 -10.92 2.26
C ILE A 207 -15.49 -11.70 1.04
N PRO A 208 -16.71 -12.26 1.14
CA PRO A 208 -17.23 -13.21 0.16
C PRO A 208 -17.49 -12.62 -1.23
N ASP A 209 -17.65 -11.29 -1.34
CA ASP A 209 -17.85 -10.54 -2.58
C ASP A 209 -16.57 -9.86 -3.09
N LEU A 210 -15.40 -10.31 -2.62
CA LEU A 210 -14.11 -9.77 -3.04
C LEU A 210 -13.74 -10.21 -4.46
N PHE A 211 -13.32 -9.24 -5.27
CA PHE A 211 -12.62 -9.46 -6.52
C PHE A 211 -11.19 -8.96 -6.42
N VAL A 212 -10.25 -9.67 -7.04
CA VAL A 212 -8.84 -9.27 -7.06
C VAL A 212 -8.40 -8.97 -8.49
N VAL A 213 -7.96 -7.73 -8.72
CA VAL A 213 -7.30 -7.32 -9.97
C VAL A 213 -5.79 -7.36 -9.75
N TYR A 214 -5.12 -8.35 -10.35
CA TYR A 214 -3.67 -8.48 -10.30
C TYR A 214 -3.05 -7.68 -11.45
N LEU A 215 -2.71 -6.42 -11.18
CA LEU A 215 -2.05 -5.54 -12.13
C LEU A 215 -0.56 -5.86 -12.22
N VAL A 216 -0.11 -6.34 -13.38
CA VAL A 216 1.29 -6.63 -13.67
C VAL A 216 1.87 -5.63 -14.67
N ARG A 217 3.19 -5.49 -14.69
CA ARG A 217 3.93 -4.63 -15.63
C ARG A 217 5.24 -5.31 -16.01
N ASP A 218 5.80 -4.99 -17.17
CA ASP A 218 7.13 -5.48 -17.55
C ASP A 218 8.17 -5.15 -16.46
N PRO A 219 8.87 -6.15 -15.89
CA PRO A 219 9.84 -5.90 -14.82
C PRO A 219 10.96 -4.95 -15.24
N ARG A 220 11.34 -4.92 -16.52
CA ARG A 220 12.36 -3.99 -17.04
C ARG A 220 11.90 -2.54 -16.94
N ALA A 221 10.62 -2.29 -17.20
CA ALA A 221 10.02 -0.97 -17.04
C ALA A 221 9.93 -0.54 -15.56
N ILE A 222 9.66 -1.48 -14.67
CA ILE A 222 9.63 -1.22 -13.21
C ILE A 222 11.03 -0.86 -12.72
N VAL A 223 12.05 -1.71 -12.98
CA VAL A 223 13.43 -1.48 -12.52
C VAL A 223 13.95 -0.12 -13.01
N ARG A 224 13.78 0.20 -14.30
CA ARG A 224 14.14 1.53 -14.84
C ARG A 224 13.47 2.66 -14.06
N SER A 225 12.17 2.53 -13.82
CA SER A 225 11.40 3.56 -13.12
C SER A 225 11.81 3.73 -11.67
N THR A 226 12.19 2.66 -10.97
CA THR A 226 12.65 2.75 -9.58
C THR A 226 14.03 3.39 -9.51
N MET A 227 14.94 2.99 -10.41
CA MET A 227 16.30 3.51 -10.49
C MET A 227 16.34 5.02 -10.74
N ALA A 228 15.54 5.49 -11.71
CA ALA A 228 15.49 6.91 -12.05
C ALA A 228 15.00 7.80 -10.90
N LYS A 229 14.34 7.22 -9.88
CA LYS A 229 13.74 7.94 -8.76
C LYS A 229 14.53 7.81 -7.46
N SER A 230 15.70 7.18 -7.50
CA SER A 230 16.53 6.89 -6.32
C SER A 230 15.79 6.18 -5.18
N LEU A 231 14.70 5.47 -5.51
CA LEU A 231 13.88 4.68 -4.59
C LEU A 231 14.55 3.33 -4.27
N ASN A 232 15.87 3.28 -4.25
CA ASN A 232 16.63 2.05 -4.18
C ASN A 232 16.45 1.41 -2.82
N ALA A 233 15.94 0.18 -2.83
CA ALA A 233 15.84 -0.66 -1.65
C ALA A 233 17.22 -0.86 -0.98
N SER A 234 18.26 -0.97 -1.79
CA SER A 234 19.55 -1.53 -1.36
C SER A 234 20.69 -0.51 -1.24
N ARG A 235 20.52 0.76 -1.60
CA ARG A 235 21.65 1.61 -2.08
C ARG A 235 22.48 0.88 -3.18
N GLY A 236 21.92 -0.15 -3.81
CA GLY A 236 22.62 -1.11 -4.64
C GLY A 236 22.51 -0.81 -6.11
N THR A 237 23.00 -1.76 -6.90
CA THR A 237 23.03 -1.71 -8.36
C THR A 237 21.66 -2.01 -8.96
N LEU A 238 21.51 -1.74 -10.26
CA LEU A 238 20.35 -2.13 -11.06
C LEU A 238 20.08 -3.64 -11.01
N ALA A 239 21.14 -4.45 -10.91
CA ALA A 239 21.04 -5.90 -10.73
C ALA A 239 20.43 -6.29 -9.37
N ASP A 240 20.73 -5.54 -8.29
CA ASP A 240 20.20 -5.82 -6.95
C ASP A 240 18.69 -5.53 -6.90
N GLU A 241 18.26 -4.41 -7.50
CA GLU A 241 16.84 -4.07 -7.60
C GLU A 241 16.09 -5.10 -8.45
N ALA A 242 16.64 -5.47 -9.61
CA ALA A 242 16.07 -6.51 -10.47
C ALA A 242 15.94 -7.85 -9.76
N LYS A 243 16.95 -8.25 -8.98
CA LYS A 243 16.95 -9.50 -8.21
C LYS A 243 15.79 -9.54 -7.22
N ILE A 244 15.62 -8.51 -6.39
CA ILE A 244 14.58 -8.49 -5.34
C ILE A 244 13.19 -8.38 -5.98
N LEU A 245 13.02 -7.47 -6.95
CA LEU A 245 11.76 -7.28 -7.64
C LEU A 245 11.30 -8.57 -8.33
N CYS A 246 12.16 -9.20 -9.13
CA CYS A 246 11.78 -10.36 -9.91
C CYS A 246 11.63 -11.62 -9.06
N ALA A 247 12.33 -11.72 -7.92
CA ALA A 247 12.03 -12.73 -6.91
C ALA A 247 10.62 -12.55 -6.36
N LYS A 248 10.21 -11.33 -5.99
CA LYS A 248 8.84 -11.05 -5.52
C LYS A 248 7.80 -11.33 -6.60
N MET A 249 7.99 -10.84 -7.82
CA MET A 249 7.02 -11.05 -8.91
C MET A 249 6.83 -12.53 -9.26
N ARG A 250 7.91 -13.32 -9.26
CA ARG A 250 7.83 -14.78 -9.47
C ARG A 250 6.97 -15.44 -8.37
N LEU A 251 7.25 -15.07 -7.13
CA LEU A 251 6.57 -15.57 -5.94
C LEU A 251 5.09 -15.17 -5.94
N ASP A 252 4.76 -13.92 -6.27
CA ASP A 252 3.37 -13.46 -6.39
C ASP A 252 2.64 -14.16 -7.55
N TYR A 253 3.31 -14.43 -8.67
CA TYR A 253 2.73 -15.16 -9.80
C TYR A 253 2.43 -16.62 -9.44
N GLU A 254 3.34 -17.29 -8.72
CA GLU A 254 3.14 -18.66 -8.21
C GLU A 254 1.93 -18.73 -7.27
N ASP A 255 1.80 -17.78 -6.34
CA ASP A 255 0.64 -17.69 -5.45
C ASP A 255 -0.64 -17.31 -6.17
N PHE A 256 -0.59 -16.39 -7.13
CA PHE A 256 -1.72 -16.07 -7.97
C PHE A 256 -2.23 -17.34 -8.67
N ARG A 257 -1.33 -18.14 -9.26
CA ARG A 257 -1.72 -19.40 -9.91
C ARG A 257 -2.34 -20.39 -8.92
N ARG A 258 -1.83 -20.46 -7.69
CA ARG A 258 -2.35 -21.34 -6.64
C ARG A 258 -3.73 -20.88 -6.19
N LEU A 259 -3.86 -19.60 -5.85
CA LEU A 259 -5.11 -19.00 -5.35
C LEU A 259 -6.18 -18.92 -6.43
N ASN A 260 -5.84 -18.66 -7.69
CA ASN A 260 -6.81 -18.68 -8.79
C ASN A 260 -7.36 -20.09 -9.07
N ARG A 261 -6.59 -21.14 -8.77
CA ARG A 261 -7.09 -22.52 -8.78
C ARG A 261 -7.99 -22.82 -7.58
N LYS A 262 -7.64 -22.28 -6.40
CA LYS A 262 -8.41 -22.45 -5.16
C LYS A 262 -9.72 -21.66 -5.17
N TYR A 263 -9.74 -20.49 -5.80
CA TYR A 263 -10.86 -19.56 -5.90
C TYR A 263 -11.13 -19.18 -7.36
N PRO A 264 -11.71 -20.08 -8.17
CA PRO A 264 -11.97 -19.82 -9.58
C PRO A 264 -12.85 -18.59 -9.79
N GLY A 265 -12.47 -17.73 -10.74
CA GLY A 265 -13.24 -16.52 -11.10
C GLY A 265 -13.00 -15.31 -10.19
N LEU A 266 -12.25 -15.45 -9.09
CA LEU A 266 -12.00 -14.34 -8.16
C LEU A 266 -10.93 -13.37 -8.69
N PHE A 267 -9.94 -13.89 -9.42
CA PHE A 267 -8.80 -13.11 -9.87
C PHE A 267 -8.87 -12.75 -11.36
N LEU A 268 -8.49 -11.52 -11.69
CA LEU A 268 -8.22 -11.05 -13.05
C LEU A 268 -6.79 -10.51 -13.11
N MET A 269 -5.92 -11.14 -13.90
CA MET A 269 -4.61 -10.60 -14.20
C MET A 269 -4.69 -9.65 -15.40
N VAL A 270 -4.21 -8.42 -15.23
CA VAL A 270 -4.20 -7.38 -16.28
C VAL A 270 -2.83 -6.72 -16.39
N LYS A 271 -2.50 -6.22 -17.59
CA LYS A 271 -1.23 -5.56 -17.87
C LYS A 271 -1.36 -4.04 -17.78
N TYR A 272 -0.38 -3.38 -17.16
CA TYR A 272 -0.26 -1.92 -17.13
C TYR A 272 -0.23 -1.33 -18.55
N GLU A 273 0.41 -2.03 -19.47
CA GLU A 273 0.54 -1.65 -20.87
C GLU A 273 -0.84 -1.54 -21.53
N ASP A 274 -1.79 -2.40 -21.17
CA ASP A 274 -3.17 -2.33 -21.66
C ASP A 274 -3.96 -1.16 -21.07
N LEU A 275 -3.74 -0.84 -19.80
CA LEU A 275 -4.32 0.36 -19.18
C LEU A 275 -3.91 1.63 -19.95
N VAL A 276 -2.66 1.69 -20.38
CA VAL A 276 -2.11 2.86 -21.08
C VAL A 276 -2.48 2.90 -22.55
N LEU A 277 -2.27 1.79 -23.28
CA LEU A 277 -2.36 1.73 -24.73
C LEU A 277 -3.77 1.40 -25.22
N ARG A 278 -4.56 0.67 -24.42
CA ARG A 278 -5.89 0.14 -24.77
C ARG A 278 -6.89 0.34 -23.63
N SER A 279 -6.91 1.55 -23.06
CA SER A 279 -7.60 1.87 -21.80
C SER A 279 -9.08 1.46 -21.75
N THR A 280 -9.84 1.60 -22.84
CA THR A 280 -11.25 1.15 -22.90
C THR A 280 -11.37 -0.37 -22.78
N VAL A 281 -10.49 -1.13 -23.45
CA VAL A 281 -10.48 -2.61 -23.39
C VAL A 281 -10.11 -3.06 -21.98
N PHE A 282 -9.05 -2.46 -21.42
CA PHE A 282 -8.64 -2.68 -20.02
C PHE A 282 -9.80 -2.40 -19.05
N GLY A 283 -10.42 -1.21 -19.17
CA GLY A 283 -11.49 -0.78 -18.29
C GLY A 283 -12.69 -1.72 -18.36
N ASN A 284 -13.13 -2.10 -19.55
CA ASN A 284 -14.26 -3.02 -19.70
C ASN A 284 -13.96 -4.41 -19.13
N ALA A 285 -12.72 -4.93 -19.28
CA ALA A 285 -12.35 -6.20 -18.68
C ALA A 285 -12.41 -6.15 -17.14
N VAL A 286 -11.84 -5.10 -16.54
CA VAL A 286 -11.87 -4.91 -15.08
C VAL A 286 -13.30 -4.74 -14.56
N TYR A 287 -14.12 -3.93 -15.21
CA TYR A 287 -15.48 -3.65 -14.74
C TYR A 287 -16.38 -4.89 -14.85
N ARG A 288 -16.27 -5.65 -15.94
CA ARG A 288 -16.98 -6.94 -16.07
C ARG A 288 -16.57 -7.95 -15.03
N HIS A 289 -15.28 -8.02 -14.72
CA HIS A 289 -14.78 -8.90 -13.67
C HIS A 289 -15.42 -8.61 -12.31
N ILE A 290 -15.66 -7.34 -11.98
CA ILE A 290 -16.33 -6.92 -10.74
C ILE A 290 -17.88 -6.87 -10.86
N GLY A 291 -18.45 -7.54 -11.87
CA GLY A 291 -19.91 -7.66 -12.03
C GLY A 291 -20.61 -6.41 -12.61
N ARG A 292 -19.93 -5.61 -13.44
CA ARG A 292 -20.51 -4.45 -14.16
C ARG A 292 -20.50 -4.66 -15.66
N ASP A 293 -21.45 -4.09 -16.38
CA ASP A 293 -21.52 -4.27 -17.85
C ASP A 293 -20.31 -3.67 -18.59
N ALA A 294 -19.87 -2.48 -18.16
CA ALA A 294 -18.77 -1.72 -18.76
C ALA A 294 -18.19 -0.67 -17.78
N CYS A 295 -17.03 -0.10 -18.14
CA CYS A 295 -16.46 1.02 -17.40
C CYS A 295 -17.23 2.33 -17.62
N SER A 296 -17.35 3.16 -16.58
CA SER A 296 -18.12 4.41 -16.68
C SER A 296 -17.49 5.42 -17.64
N VAL A 297 -18.34 6.27 -18.23
CA VAL A 297 -17.90 7.37 -19.10
C VAL A 297 -16.93 8.31 -18.37
N GLN A 298 -17.16 8.55 -17.07
CA GLN A 298 -16.32 9.38 -16.22
C GLN A 298 -14.94 8.74 -16.02
N TRP A 299 -14.86 7.42 -15.83
CA TRP A 299 -13.59 6.71 -15.76
C TRP A 299 -12.85 6.77 -17.11
N GLN A 300 -13.55 6.54 -18.22
CA GLN A 300 -12.95 6.60 -19.56
C GLN A 300 -12.38 7.99 -19.90
N ARG A 301 -13.14 9.06 -19.60
CA ARG A 301 -12.66 10.44 -19.75
C ARG A 301 -11.46 10.71 -18.88
N PHE A 302 -11.50 10.28 -17.62
CA PHE A 302 -10.41 10.47 -16.67
C PHE A 302 -9.13 9.77 -17.13
N ILE A 303 -9.19 8.50 -17.55
CA ILE A 303 -7.97 7.77 -17.93
C ILE A 303 -7.36 8.34 -19.20
N LYS A 304 -8.19 8.73 -20.19
CA LYS A 304 -7.71 9.40 -21.41
C LYS A 304 -7.01 10.73 -21.09
N TYR A 305 -7.57 11.51 -20.17
CA TYR A 305 -6.95 12.74 -19.69
C TYR A 305 -5.65 12.46 -18.91
N ALA A 306 -5.64 11.44 -18.05
CA ALA A 306 -4.48 11.10 -17.23
C ALA A 306 -3.28 10.61 -18.05
N THR A 307 -3.51 9.84 -19.12
CA THR A 307 -2.43 9.29 -19.95
C THR A 307 -1.97 10.22 -21.09
N ARG A 308 -2.65 11.35 -21.29
CA ARG A 308 -2.37 12.38 -22.31
C ARG A 308 -2.58 13.80 -21.76
N ALA A 309 -2.10 14.04 -20.54
CA ALA A 309 -2.26 15.32 -19.87
C ALA A 309 -1.36 16.40 -20.47
N ASN A 310 -1.73 17.67 -20.39
CA ASN A 310 -0.88 18.75 -20.92
C ASN A 310 0.50 18.81 -20.24
N LYS A 311 0.57 18.40 -18.97
CA LYS A 311 1.82 18.35 -18.19
C LYS A 311 1.86 17.10 -17.34
N SER A 312 3.01 16.44 -17.31
CA SER A 312 3.26 15.33 -16.41
C SER A 312 3.33 15.80 -14.96
N SER A 313 2.70 15.08 -14.04
CA SER A 313 2.58 15.47 -12.62
C SER A 313 3.75 14.99 -11.75
N GLY A 314 4.98 15.03 -12.27
CA GLY A 314 6.18 14.54 -11.58
C GLY A 314 6.24 13.02 -11.42
N ASP A 315 7.27 12.54 -10.72
CA ASP A 315 7.64 11.12 -10.65
C ASP A 315 6.62 10.22 -9.96
N PHE A 316 5.95 10.75 -8.94
CA PHE A 316 4.95 10.02 -8.15
C PHE A 316 3.52 10.32 -8.55
N GLY A 317 3.30 11.29 -9.45
CA GLY A 317 1.96 11.61 -9.91
C GLY A 317 1.47 10.67 -11.00
N ILE A 318 0.16 10.71 -11.27
CA ILE A 318 -0.52 9.81 -12.21
C ILE A 318 -0.76 10.41 -13.60
N PHE A 319 -0.49 11.70 -13.80
CA PHE A 319 -0.67 12.38 -15.09
C PHE A 319 0.61 12.28 -15.92
N ARG A 320 0.47 11.92 -17.19
CA ARG A 320 1.56 11.82 -18.17
C ARG A 320 1.16 12.55 -19.45
N SER A 321 2.08 13.36 -19.98
CA SER A 321 1.91 13.93 -21.32
C SER A 321 1.95 12.89 -22.42
N ASN A 322 2.80 11.89 -22.25
CA ASN A 322 2.85 10.71 -23.10
C ASN A 322 2.87 9.44 -22.25
N GLY A 323 1.70 8.83 -22.02
CA GLY A 323 1.60 7.57 -21.30
C GLY A 323 2.38 6.43 -21.98
N ALA A 324 2.40 6.37 -23.32
CA ALA A 324 3.07 5.29 -24.05
C ALA A 324 4.59 5.28 -23.85
N GLU A 325 5.19 6.44 -23.60
CA GLU A 325 6.61 6.53 -23.25
C GLU A 325 6.93 5.73 -21.98
N SER A 326 6.04 5.76 -20.98
CA SER A 326 6.23 4.99 -19.75
C SER A 326 6.17 3.47 -19.97
N VAL A 327 5.56 3.00 -21.06
CA VAL A 327 5.52 1.59 -21.45
C VAL A 327 6.81 1.18 -22.16
N HIS A 328 7.28 2.01 -23.09
CA HIS A 328 8.37 1.62 -23.99
C HIS A 328 9.76 2.10 -23.55
N SER A 329 9.86 3.03 -22.61
CA SER A 329 11.13 3.69 -22.31
C SER A 329 12.24 2.72 -21.92
N TRP A 330 11.98 1.63 -21.20
CA TRP A 330 13.01 0.63 -20.88
C TRP A 330 13.79 0.08 -22.10
N ARG A 331 13.19 0.12 -23.30
CA ARG A 331 13.85 -0.28 -24.56
C ARG A 331 15.00 0.66 -24.98
N LEU A 332 15.04 1.87 -24.43
CA LEU A 332 16.09 2.86 -24.66
C LEU A 332 17.27 2.70 -23.69
N MET A 333 17.23 1.71 -22.80
CA MET A 333 18.34 1.43 -21.90
C MET A 333 19.51 0.77 -22.66
N PRO A 334 20.76 0.95 -22.19
CA PRO A 334 21.89 0.17 -22.71
C PRO A 334 21.61 -1.33 -22.69
N SER A 335 22.05 -2.04 -23.73
CA SER A 335 21.85 -3.50 -23.83
C SER A 335 22.41 -4.27 -22.65
N LYS A 336 23.51 -3.76 -22.04
CA LYS A 336 24.10 -4.33 -20.83
C LYS A 336 23.13 -4.28 -19.64
N ASP A 337 22.48 -3.13 -19.41
CA ASP A 337 21.54 -2.97 -18.31
C ASP A 337 20.31 -3.88 -18.51
N ILE A 338 19.83 -4.01 -19.75
CA ILE A 338 18.73 -4.93 -20.08
C ILE A 338 19.15 -6.39 -19.80
N ALA A 339 20.37 -6.77 -20.18
CA ALA A 339 20.92 -8.10 -19.91
C ALA A 339 21.05 -8.36 -18.39
N ASP A 340 21.51 -7.38 -17.62
CA ASP A 340 21.65 -7.47 -16.17
C ASP A 340 20.28 -7.64 -15.47
N ILE A 341 19.23 -6.96 -15.94
CA ILE A 341 17.85 -7.20 -15.46
C ILE A 341 17.40 -8.61 -15.84
N ASN A 342 17.57 -8.97 -17.13
CA ASN A 342 17.09 -10.24 -17.66
C ASN A 342 17.75 -11.46 -16.98
N LYS A 343 18.98 -11.32 -16.47
CA LYS A 343 19.65 -12.34 -15.64
C LYS A 343 18.76 -12.85 -14.50
N TYR A 344 17.96 -11.97 -13.89
CA TYR A 344 17.06 -12.33 -12.79
C TYR A 344 15.59 -12.42 -13.21
N CYS A 345 15.20 -11.67 -14.25
CA CYS A 345 13.80 -11.45 -14.58
C CYS A 345 13.26 -12.30 -15.73
N VAL A 346 14.11 -13.00 -16.50
CA VAL A 346 13.68 -13.75 -17.70
C VAL A 346 12.55 -14.75 -17.42
N GLY A 347 12.55 -15.40 -16.25
CA GLY A 347 11.48 -16.30 -15.83
C GLY A 347 10.14 -15.58 -15.72
N VAL A 348 10.12 -14.44 -15.03
CA VAL A 348 8.92 -13.61 -14.83
C VAL A 348 8.45 -12.98 -16.14
N VAL A 349 9.38 -12.47 -16.96
CA VAL A 349 9.08 -11.92 -18.29
C VAL A 349 8.28 -12.93 -19.12
N ARG A 350 8.75 -14.19 -19.16
CA ARG A 350 8.05 -15.28 -19.85
C ARG A 350 6.71 -15.64 -19.19
N GLN A 351 6.67 -15.77 -17.86
CA GLN A 351 5.45 -16.10 -17.10
C GLN A 351 4.33 -15.09 -17.33
N LEU A 352 4.66 -13.80 -17.45
CA LEU A 352 3.73 -12.72 -17.71
C LEU A 352 3.43 -12.52 -19.21
N GLY A 353 4.03 -13.33 -20.09
CA GLY A 353 3.82 -13.27 -21.53
C GLY A 353 4.39 -12.00 -22.18
N TYR A 354 5.55 -11.53 -21.72
CA TYR A 354 6.35 -10.52 -22.41
C TYR A 354 7.45 -11.17 -23.25
N SER A 355 7.89 -10.49 -24.30
CA SER A 355 9.05 -10.92 -25.10
C SER A 355 10.35 -10.73 -24.33
N VAL A 356 11.24 -11.71 -24.40
CA VAL A 356 12.56 -11.69 -23.74
C VAL A 356 13.50 -10.70 -24.40
#